data_AF-A0A059XBQ9-F1
#
_entry.id   AF-A0A059XBQ9-F1
#
_cell.length_a   1.000
_cell.length_b   1.000
_cell.length_c   1.000
_cell.angle_alpha   90.00
_cell.angle_beta   90.00
_cell.angle_gamma   90.00
#
_symmetry.space_group_name_H-M   'P 1'
#
loop_
_entity.id
_entity.type
_entity.pdbx_description
1 polymer ?
#
loop_
_entity_poly.entity_id
_entity_poly.type
_entity_poly.pdbx_seq_one_letter_code
_entity_poly.pdbx_strand_id
1 'polypeptide(L)'
;MSGINSKLNIFRNWRKKLNKFFPSLKIGTILLFLIFFQSCKNSLVISPAINANPADNAACGDCHGSSTNFAPPADTSGNTSTTSTGVGAHDAHMKDGPYRVALQCLDCHLVPVAVSAVGHIDSALPAEVIFGPLAKTKGVTPVWNGTTCTDVYCHGVALSGGTNNAPNWTTVDGTQADCGTCHGLPPDPPHPAQADCETCHADVVNAAHQIINKSLHINGEVNVSGGAQTCTSCHGSGANNNAPPPDTQGHTATSFTGVGAHQSHMTTNISANISCVECHIVPNQISDPGHNDTALPAEITFGTLAKTGNLTPAWNGTTCANVYCHGKFTGGLNTSPTWTTVNGTQAACGTCHARPPSTGKHRINDHDNLSCSACHGSNYSSTSVRIVDHINGIKDVGGPGSQIQSWNSTNKTCDPTCHNTKSW
;
A
#
# COMPACT_ATOMS: atom_id res chain seq x y z
N MET A 1 -8.46 49.19 -28.28
CA MET A 1 -7.72 49.46 -27.02
C MET A 1 -8.30 48.77 -25.77
N SER A 2 -9.01 47.62 -25.88
CA SER A 2 -9.56 46.88 -24.72
C SER A 2 -8.81 45.57 -24.38
N GLY A 3 -8.06 44.98 -25.33
CA GLY A 3 -7.39 43.68 -25.13
C GLY A 3 -6.03 43.69 -24.44
N ILE A 4 -5.37 44.85 -24.32
CA ILE A 4 -4.00 44.93 -23.76
C ILE A 4 -4.03 45.01 -22.22
N ASN A 5 -5.04 45.67 -21.64
CA ASN A 5 -5.16 45.84 -20.18
C ASN A 5 -5.54 44.54 -19.44
N SER A 6 -6.22 43.59 -20.11
CA SER A 6 -6.57 42.29 -19.52
C SER A 6 -5.34 41.38 -19.30
N LYS A 7 -4.40 41.37 -20.25
CA LYS A 7 -3.19 40.53 -20.17
C LYS A 7 -2.16 41.02 -19.12
N LEU A 8 -2.09 42.32 -18.87
CA LEU A 8 -1.21 42.90 -17.84
C LEU A 8 -1.66 42.57 -16.40
N ASN A 9 -2.97 42.41 -16.15
CA ASN A 9 -3.48 42.07 -14.82
C ASN A 9 -3.27 40.59 -14.45
N ILE A 10 -3.28 39.68 -15.43
CA ILE A 10 -2.99 38.25 -15.22
C ILE A 10 -1.51 38.06 -14.83
N PHE A 11 -0.59 38.77 -15.49
CA PHE A 11 0.85 38.73 -15.16
C PHE A 11 1.17 39.30 -13.76
N ARG A 12 0.46 40.35 -13.31
CA ARG A 12 0.64 40.92 -11.96
C ARG A 12 0.20 39.97 -10.84
N ASN A 13 -0.86 39.20 -11.05
CA ASN A 13 -1.35 38.22 -10.06
C ASN A 13 -0.48 36.96 -9.98
N TRP A 14 0.12 36.53 -11.09
CA TRP A 14 1.03 35.40 -11.11
C TRP A 14 2.37 35.71 -10.40
N ARG A 15 2.89 36.93 -10.60
CA ARG A 15 4.11 37.43 -9.93
C ARG A 15 3.97 37.52 -8.41
N LYS A 16 2.79 37.86 -7.89
CA LYS A 16 2.52 37.87 -6.43
C LYS A 16 2.50 36.46 -5.83
N LYS A 17 2.06 35.44 -6.58
CA LYS A 17 2.04 34.05 -6.11
C LYS A 17 3.44 33.42 -6.11
N LEU A 18 4.27 33.68 -7.12
CA LEU A 18 5.63 33.14 -7.20
C LEU A 18 6.60 33.69 -6.15
N ASN A 19 6.52 34.98 -5.84
CA ASN A 19 7.34 35.58 -4.78
C ASN A 19 7.06 35.03 -3.37
N LYS A 20 5.92 34.33 -3.18
CA LYS A 20 5.56 33.69 -1.91
C LYS A 20 6.25 32.32 -1.70
N PHE A 21 6.70 31.67 -2.78
CA PHE A 21 7.30 30.34 -2.72
C PHE A 21 8.83 30.34 -2.94
N PHE A 22 9.39 31.36 -3.62
CA PHE A 22 10.83 31.41 -3.92
C PHE A 22 11.40 32.84 -3.80
N PRO A 23 11.72 33.32 -2.58
CA PRO A 23 12.11 34.71 -2.34
C PRO A 23 13.52 35.08 -2.85
N SER A 24 14.31 34.12 -3.33
CA SER A 24 15.74 34.31 -3.65
C SER A 24 16.11 34.21 -5.13
N LEU A 25 15.15 34.04 -6.05
CA LEU A 25 15.45 33.89 -7.48
C LEU A 25 15.74 35.27 -8.13
N LYS A 26 16.98 35.47 -8.60
CA LYS A 26 17.38 36.67 -9.34
C LYS A 26 16.69 36.72 -10.71
N ILE A 27 16.32 37.94 -11.14
CA ILE A 27 15.55 38.27 -12.35
C ILE A 27 16.13 37.66 -13.65
N GLY A 28 17.42 37.32 -13.69
CA GLY A 28 18.07 36.69 -14.84
C GLY A 28 17.60 35.26 -15.17
N THR A 29 17.12 34.49 -14.20
CA THR A 29 16.74 33.08 -14.41
C THR A 29 15.34 32.91 -15.00
N ILE A 30 14.48 33.93 -14.87
CA ILE A 30 13.09 33.92 -15.38
C ILE A 30 13.05 34.21 -16.90
N LEU A 31 14.02 34.96 -17.42
CA LEU A 31 14.09 35.26 -18.86
C LEU A 31 14.50 34.03 -19.69
N LEU A 32 15.30 33.12 -19.13
CA LEU A 32 15.70 31.87 -19.79
C LEU A 32 14.52 30.89 -19.94
N PHE A 33 13.60 30.86 -18.97
CA PHE A 33 12.42 29.98 -18.99
C PHE A 33 11.35 30.45 -19.99
N LEU A 34 11.21 31.76 -20.22
CA LEU A 34 10.27 32.31 -21.20
C LEU A 34 10.75 32.13 -22.65
N ILE A 35 12.07 32.18 -22.89
CA ILE A 35 12.64 31.90 -24.22
C ILE A 35 12.47 30.42 -24.60
N PHE A 36 12.54 29.50 -23.62
CA PHE A 36 12.30 28.07 -23.85
C PHE A 36 10.82 27.76 -24.19
N PHE A 37 9.86 28.41 -23.53
CA PHE A 37 8.44 28.21 -23.81
C PHE A 37 7.95 28.89 -25.09
N GLN A 38 8.59 29.98 -25.53
CA GLN A 38 8.25 30.62 -26.81
C GLN A 38 8.78 29.82 -28.02
N SER A 39 9.88 29.08 -27.86
CA SER A 39 10.44 28.22 -28.92
C SER A 39 9.60 26.96 -29.19
N CYS A 40 8.91 26.42 -28.17
CA CYS A 40 8.01 25.26 -28.36
C CYS A 40 6.66 25.60 -29.01
N LYS A 41 6.25 26.87 -29.08
CA LYS A 41 4.97 27.26 -29.72
C LYS A 41 5.08 27.66 -31.19
N ASN A 42 6.29 27.92 -31.70
CA ASN A 42 6.52 28.28 -33.09
C ASN A 42 6.99 27.12 -33.98
N SER A 43 7.12 25.90 -33.44
CA SER A 43 7.47 24.72 -34.25
C SER A 43 6.24 23.96 -34.80
N LEU A 44 5.02 24.48 -34.59
CA LEU A 44 3.81 24.00 -35.27
C LEU A 44 3.31 25.04 -36.29
N VAL A 45 4.19 25.41 -37.21
CA VAL A 45 3.76 25.92 -38.51
C VAL A 45 4.40 24.99 -39.52
N ILE A 46 3.54 24.21 -40.17
CA ILE A 46 3.86 23.46 -41.39
C ILE A 46 4.48 24.47 -42.36
N SER A 47 5.80 24.44 -42.51
CA SER A 47 6.43 25.09 -43.64
C SER A 47 6.05 24.28 -44.89
N PRO A 48 5.45 24.91 -45.92
CA PRO A 48 5.13 24.21 -47.14
C PRO A 48 6.44 23.80 -47.81
N ALA A 49 6.49 22.53 -48.21
CA ALA A 49 7.45 21.88 -49.09
C ALA A 49 8.61 22.77 -49.60
N ILE A 50 9.79 22.58 -49.03
CA ILE A 50 11.06 22.97 -49.65
C ILE A 50 11.68 21.72 -50.26
N ASN A 51 11.45 21.54 -51.57
CA ASN A 51 12.06 20.57 -52.48
C ASN A 51 12.18 19.12 -51.97
N ALA A 52 11.07 18.41 -51.97
CA ALA A 52 11.08 16.95 -52.04
C ALA A 52 11.12 16.55 -53.52
N ASN A 53 12.13 15.76 -53.89
CA ASN A 53 12.12 15.00 -55.13
C ASN A 53 10.85 14.11 -55.10
N PRO A 54 10.11 13.86 -56.19
CA PRO A 54 8.93 12.97 -56.18
C PRO A 54 9.18 11.52 -55.69
N ALA A 55 10.43 11.17 -55.33
CA ALA A 55 10.79 9.93 -54.63
C ALA A 55 10.66 9.99 -53.08
N ASP A 56 10.44 11.17 -52.48
CA ASP A 56 10.47 11.35 -51.00
C ASP A 56 9.07 11.32 -50.33
N ASN A 57 8.01 11.00 -51.08
CA ASN A 57 6.64 10.92 -50.55
C ASN A 57 6.11 9.48 -50.50
N ALA A 58 6.99 8.51 -50.28
CA ALA A 58 6.59 7.14 -49.97
C ALA A 58 6.09 7.08 -48.52
N ALA A 59 4.86 6.59 -48.32
CA ALA A 59 4.42 6.21 -46.98
C ALA A 59 5.22 4.98 -46.54
N CYS A 60 5.45 4.76 -45.24
CA CYS A 60 6.24 3.59 -44.78
C CYS A 60 5.72 2.26 -45.36
N GLY A 61 4.40 2.15 -45.49
CA GLY A 61 3.67 1.04 -46.09
C GLY A 61 4.00 0.71 -47.56
N ASP A 62 4.69 1.59 -48.27
CA ASP A 62 5.08 1.37 -49.67
C ASP A 62 6.27 0.41 -49.80
N CYS A 63 7.09 0.29 -48.75
CA CYS A 63 8.27 -0.59 -48.73
C CYS A 63 8.16 -1.72 -47.71
N HIS A 64 7.49 -1.49 -46.58
CA HIS A 64 7.28 -2.49 -45.54
C HIS A 64 5.99 -2.21 -44.76
N GLY A 65 5.34 -3.26 -44.28
CA GLY A 65 4.07 -3.09 -43.58
C GLY A 65 2.89 -2.90 -44.54
N SER A 66 1.96 -2.04 -44.17
CA SER A 66 0.76 -1.67 -44.92
C SER A 66 0.34 -0.23 -44.60
N SER A 67 -0.71 0.27 -45.25
CA SER A 67 -1.26 1.60 -44.97
C SER A 67 -1.92 1.73 -43.58
N THR A 68 -2.18 0.62 -42.89
CA THR A 68 -2.83 0.58 -41.57
C THR A 68 -1.93 0.03 -40.46
N ASN A 69 -0.87 -0.69 -40.81
CA ASN A 69 0.15 -1.17 -39.87
C ASN A 69 1.53 -1.10 -40.54
N PHE A 70 2.37 -0.17 -40.10
CA PHE A 70 3.71 0.01 -40.66
C PHE A 70 4.73 -1.00 -40.13
N ALA A 71 4.40 -1.78 -39.09
CA ALA A 71 5.21 -2.93 -38.73
C ALA A 71 5.02 -4.02 -39.80
N PRO A 72 6.04 -4.74 -40.27
CA PRO A 72 5.89 -5.71 -41.36
C PRO A 72 4.75 -6.72 -41.15
N PRO A 73 3.79 -6.81 -42.10
CA PRO A 73 3.35 -8.10 -42.56
C PRO A 73 3.74 -8.34 -44.02
N ALA A 74 4.23 -7.33 -44.76
CA ALA A 74 5.16 -7.53 -45.86
C ALA A 74 6.51 -6.99 -45.40
N ASP A 75 7.52 -7.86 -45.32
CA ASP A 75 8.90 -7.40 -45.13
C ASP A 75 9.44 -6.75 -46.41
N THR A 76 10.63 -6.16 -46.35
CA THR A 76 11.25 -5.49 -47.51
C THR A 76 11.62 -6.44 -48.65
N SER A 77 11.53 -7.76 -48.43
CA SER A 77 11.69 -8.80 -49.45
C SER A 77 10.35 -9.29 -50.01
N GLY A 78 9.23 -8.71 -49.57
CA GLY A 78 7.88 -9.07 -49.98
C GLY A 78 7.33 -10.34 -49.31
N ASN A 79 8.01 -10.90 -48.31
CA ASN A 79 7.50 -12.05 -47.59
C ASN A 79 6.33 -11.63 -46.70
N THR A 80 5.33 -12.49 -46.57
CA THR A 80 4.16 -12.25 -45.70
C THR A 80 3.91 -13.30 -44.63
N SER A 81 4.67 -14.38 -44.65
CA SER A 81 4.57 -15.43 -43.63
C SER A 81 5.37 -15.04 -42.38
N THR A 82 4.77 -15.26 -41.20
CA THR A 82 5.44 -15.11 -39.89
C THR A 82 6.65 -16.03 -39.71
N THR A 83 6.79 -17.06 -40.55
CA THR A 83 8.01 -17.89 -40.60
C THR A 83 9.24 -17.14 -41.14
N SER A 84 9.05 -15.98 -41.75
CA SER A 84 10.14 -15.12 -42.25
C SER A 84 10.54 -14.14 -41.17
N THR A 85 11.83 -14.04 -40.85
CA THR A 85 12.32 -13.17 -39.77
C THR A 85 11.91 -11.70 -39.94
N GLY A 86 11.84 -11.21 -41.18
CA GLY A 86 11.38 -9.84 -41.49
C GLY A 86 9.92 -9.58 -41.15
N VAL A 87 9.08 -10.63 -41.09
CA VAL A 87 7.67 -10.54 -40.66
C VAL A 87 7.55 -10.96 -39.19
N GLY A 88 7.84 -12.22 -38.87
CA GLY A 88 7.89 -12.75 -37.51
C GLY A 88 6.77 -12.26 -36.59
N ALA A 89 7.15 -11.97 -35.35
CA ALA A 89 6.25 -11.51 -34.29
C ALA A 89 6.00 -9.99 -34.28
N HIS A 90 6.31 -9.24 -35.36
CA HIS A 90 6.10 -7.78 -35.38
C HIS A 90 4.66 -7.38 -35.03
N ASP A 91 3.68 -7.96 -35.72
CA ASP A 91 2.26 -7.66 -35.48
C ASP A 91 1.82 -8.01 -34.04
N ALA A 92 2.39 -9.07 -33.45
CA ALA A 92 2.09 -9.46 -32.07
C ALA A 92 2.55 -8.41 -31.05
N HIS A 93 3.64 -7.69 -31.33
CA HIS A 93 4.17 -6.64 -30.45
C HIS A 93 3.49 -5.29 -30.67
N MET A 94 3.00 -5.02 -31.88
CA MET A 94 2.52 -3.71 -32.33
C MET A 94 1.00 -3.52 -32.20
N LYS A 95 0.29 -4.48 -31.59
CA LYS A 95 -1.13 -4.39 -31.26
C LYS A 95 -1.36 -4.62 -29.77
N ASP A 96 -2.48 -4.11 -29.27
CA ASP A 96 -2.92 -4.41 -27.91
C ASP A 96 -3.17 -5.92 -27.77
N GLY A 97 -2.47 -6.53 -26.83
CA GLY A 97 -2.58 -7.94 -26.52
C GLY A 97 -3.53 -8.23 -25.35
N PRO A 98 -3.64 -9.50 -24.94
CA PRO A 98 -4.32 -9.85 -23.69
C PRO A 98 -3.56 -9.36 -22.45
N TYR A 99 -2.23 -9.23 -22.54
CA TYR A 99 -1.37 -8.97 -21.38
C TYR A 99 -0.79 -7.56 -21.29
N ARG A 100 -0.70 -6.82 -22.40
CA ARG A 100 -0.19 -5.45 -22.43
C ARG A 100 -0.75 -4.65 -23.62
N VAL A 101 -0.67 -3.33 -23.55
CA VAL A 101 -0.93 -2.41 -24.68
C VAL A 101 0.14 -2.56 -25.77
N ALA A 102 -0.03 -2.02 -26.98
CA ALA A 102 0.96 -2.11 -28.07
C ALA A 102 2.34 -1.52 -27.71
N LEU A 103 3.44 -2.11 -28.24
CA LEU A 103 4.75 -1.45 -28.28
C LEU A 103 4.77 -0.36 -29.35
N GLN A 104 5.74 0.54 -29.25
CA GLN A 104 6.07 1.52 -30.26
C GLN A 104 7.30 1.06 -31.05
N CYS A 105 7.46 1.51 -32.30
CA CYS A 105 8.63 1.16 -33.10
C CYS A 105 9.95 1.54 -32.40
N LEU A 106 9.95 2.63 -31.63
CA LEU A 106 11.11 3.11 -30.87
C LEU A 106 11.54 2.19 -29.72
N ASP A 107 10.71 1.22 -29.34
CA ASP A 107 11.06 0.23 -28.32
C ASP A 107 12.12 -0.78 -28.83
N CYS A 108 12.22 -0.95 -30.15
CA CYS A 108 13.12 -1.92 -30.79
C CYS A 108 14.01 -1.35 -31.89
N HIS A 109 13.63 -0.23 -32.52
CA HIS A 109 14.37 0.36 -33.64
C HIS A 109 14.52 1.87 -33.46
N LEU A 110 15.48 2.47 -34.16
CA LEU A 110 15.39 3.90 -34.43
C LEU A 110 14.26 4.11 -35.45
N VAL A 111 13.43 5.13 -35.23
CA VAL A 111 12.38 5.51 -36.19
C VAL A 111 12.89 6.70 -37.00
N PRO A 112 13.32 6.48 -38.25
CA PRO A 112 13.96 7.52 -39.04
C PRO A 112 12.94 8.53 -39.54
N VAL A 113 13.30 9.82 -39.57
CA VAL A 113 12.42 10.89 -40.06
C VAL A 113 12.45 11.05 -41.59
N ALA A 114 13.35 10.34 -42.27
CA ALA A 114 13.50 10.31 -43.72
C ALA A 114 14.13 8.99 -44.17
N VAL A 115 13.90 8.59 -45.42
CA VAL A 115 14.41 7.33 -45.98
C VAL A 115 15.95 7.26 -45.96
N SER A 116 16.64 8.38 -46.15
CA SER A 116 18.11 8.46 -46.14
C SER A 116 18.72 8.72 -44.76
N ALA A 117 17.90 8.82 -43.71
CA ALA A 117 18.41 9.05 -42.37
C ALA A 117 19.10 7.81 -41.80
N VAL A 118 20.02 8.04 -40.87
CA VAL A 118 20.74 6.98 -40.14
C VAL A 118 19.74 6.06 -39.45
N GLY A 119 19.96 4.74 -39.54
CA GLY A 119 19.09 3.70 -39.02
C GLY A 119 17.92 3.31 -39.93
N HIS A 120 17.99 3.60 -41.24
CA HIS A 120 16.98 3.19 -42.22
C HIS A 120 17.56 2.25 -43.29
N ILE A 121 18.03 2.79 -44.44
CA ILE A 121 18.67 2.04 -45.54
C ILE A 121 20.16 2.39 -45.66
N ASP A 122 20.76 2.89 -44.58
CA ASP A 122 22.17 3.25 -44.50
C ASP A 122 23.10 2.04 -44.29
N SER A 123 22.53 0.87 -44.01
CA SER A 123 23.24 -0.40 -43.84
C SER A 123 22.60 -1.54 -44.64
N ALA A 124 23.30 -2.67 -44.71
CA ALA A 124 22.76 -3.87 -45.32
C ALA A 124 21.72 -4.53 -44.39
N LEU A 125 20.64 -5.06 -44.98
CA LEU A 125 19.63 -5.83 -44.25
C LEU A 125 20.26 -6.99 -43.46
N PRO A 126 19.67 -7.38 -42.31
CA PRO A 126 18.44 -6.86 -41.70
C PRO A 126 18.63 -5.51 -40.99
N ALA A 127 17.53 -4.77 -40.78
CA ALA A 127 17.56 -3.49 -40.06
C ALA A 127 18.12 -3.64 -38.63
N GLU A 128 18.85 -2.64 -38.15
CA GLU A 128 19.42 -2.65 -36.81
C GLU A 128 18.34 -2.67 -35.73
N VAL A 129 18.50 -3.58 -34.76
CA VAL A 129 17.70 -3.60 -33.54
C VAL A 129 18.43 -2.78 -32.48
N ILE A 130 17.80 -1.68 -32.05
CA ILE A 130 18.28 -0.79 -31.00
C ILE A 130 17.20 -0.74 -29.92
N PHE A 131 17.41 -1.54 -28.88
CA PHE A 131 16.45 -1.66 -27.78
C PHE A 131 16.29 -0.36 -26.98
N GLY A 132 15.04 0.04 -26.80
CA GLY A 132 14.62 1.17 -25.98
C GLY A 132 14.77 0.92 -24.47
N PRO A 133 14.38 1.90 -23.63
CA PRO A 133 14.54 1.82 -22.18
C PRO A 133 13.80 0.64 -21.54
N LEU A 134 12.56 0.34 -21.98
CA LEU A 134 11.75 -0.72 -21.39
C LEU A 134 12.43 -2.09 -21.49
N ALA A 135 13.01 -2.41 -22.65
CA ALA A 135 13.77 -3.64 -22.87
C ALA A 135 14.98 -3.78 -21.93
N LYS A 136 15.56 -2.66 -21.48
CA LYS A 136 16.75 -2.58 -20.59
C LYS A 136 16.39 -2.49 -19.11
N THR A 137 15.10 -2.58 -18.76
CA THR A 137 14.65 -2.50 -17.36
C THR A 137 15.32 -3.58 -16.51
N LYS A 138 15.53 -3.28 -15.22
CA LYS A 138 16.35 -4.09 -14.29
C LYS A 138 17.83 -4.22 -14.69
N GLY A 139 18.32 -3.32 -15.56
CA GLY A 139 19.74 -3.25 -15.91
C GLY A 139 20.22 -4.38 -16.81
N VAL A 140 19.31 -5.06 -17.50
CA VAL A 140 19.67 -6.10 -18.47
C VAL A 140 20.26 -5.50 -19.74
N THR A 141 20.98 -6.34 -20.49
CA THR A 141 21.58 -5.97 -21.78
C THR A 141 20.91 -6.78 -22.89
N PRO A 142 19.83 -6.26 -23.48
CA PRO A 142 19.10 -6.92 -24.57
C PRO A 142 19.99 -7.29 -25.75
N VAL A 143 19.82 -8.52 -26.25
CA VAL A 143 20.49 -9.01 -27.45
C VAL A 143 19.46 -9.58 -28.42
N TRP A 144 19.62 -9.22 -29.70
CA TRP A 144 18.94 -9.85 -30.82
C TRP A 144 19.96 -10.65 -31.64
N ASN A 145 19.73 -11.95 -31.82
CA ASN A 145 20.64 -12.84 -32.54
C ASN A 145 20.15 -13.23 -33.95
N GLY A 146 19.04 -12.64 -34.42
CA GLY A 146 18.40 -12.98 -35.69
C GLY A 146 17.28 -14.03 -35.59
N THR A 147 17.09 -14.66 -34.43
CA THR A 147 16.05 -15.68 -34.20
C THR A 147 15.27 -15.48 -32.90
N THR A 148 15.94 -14.99 -31.85
CA THR A 148 15.37 -14.77 -30.52
C THR A 148 15.87 -13.45 -29.95
N CYS A 149 15.05 -12.82 -29.14
CA CYS A 149 15.47 -11.80 -28.19
C CYS A 149 15.92 -12.50 -26.90
N THR A 150 17.14 -12.27 -26.45
CA THR A 150 17.66 -12.79 -25.17
C THR A 150 18.08 -11.65 -24.26
N ASP A 151 18.01 -11.87 -22.95
CA ASP A 151 18.32 -10.86 -21.92
C ASP A 151 17.56 -9.53 -22.09
N VAL A 152 16.35 -9.62 -22.64
CA VAL A 152 15.38 -8.53 -22.66
C VAL A 152 14.56 -8.60 -21.39
N TYR A 153 14.16 -7.46 -20.84
CA TYR A 153 13.32 -7.39 -19.64
C TYR A 153 12.09 -8.32 -19.73
N CYS A 154 11.39 -8.34 -20.88
CA CYS A 154 10.22 -9.19 -21.10
C CYS A 154 10.56 -10.64 -21.48
N HIS A 155 11.69 -10.84 -22.15
CA HIS A 155 12.13 -12.11 -22.75
C HIS A 155 13.60 -12.34 -22.36
N GLY A 156 13.79 -12.94 -21.19
CA GLY A 156 15.09 -13.16 -20.60
C GLY A 156 14.97 -13.60 -19.14
N VAL A 157 16.10 -13.66 -18.43
CA VAL A 157 16.15 -14.11 -17.03
C VAL A 157 15.84 -13.01 -16.01
N ALA A 158 15.46 -11.80 -16.47
CA ALA A 158 15.18 -10.63 -15.63
C ALA A 158 13.95 -10.82 -14.72
N LEU A 159 13.05 -11.70 -15.11
CA LEU A 159 11.81 -12.04 -14.42
C LEU A 159 11.98 -13.46 -13.85
N SER A 160 12.00 -13.57 -12.52
CA SER A 160 12.21 -14.85 -11.85
C SER A 160 11.01 -15.79 -12.02
N GLY A 161 11.26 -17.10 -12.03
CA GLY A 161 10.23 -18.14 -12.14
C GLY A 161 9.61 -18.35 -13.53
N GLY A 162 10.01 -17.59 -14.56
CA GLY A 162 9.53 -17.78 -15.94
C GLY A 162 10.11 -19.02 -16.62
N THR A 163 9.28 -19.77 -17.36
CA THR A 163 9.70 -21.01 -18.04
C THR A 163 10.12 -20.83 -19.51
N ASN A 164 9.78 -19.72 -20.15
CA ASN A 164 10.15 -19.41 -21.54
C ASN A 164 10.81 -18.02 -21.64
N ASN A 165 12.13 -18.00 -21.46
CA ASN A 165 12.93 -16.77 -21.44
C ASN A 165 13.60 -16.44 -22.79
N ALA A 166 13.40 -17.26 -23.82
CA ALA A 166 13.94 -17.05 -25.15
C ALA A 166 12.95 -17.52 -26.23
N PRO A 167 11.78 -16.86 -26.35
CA PRO A 167 10.80 -17.19 -27.37
C PRO A 167 11.39 -17.04 -28.78
N ASN A 168 11.08 -17.99 -29.66
CA ASN A 168 11.37 -17.91 -31.08
C ASN A 168 10.52 -16.82 -31.75
N TRP A 169 11.17 -15.91 -32.48
CA TRP A 169 10.55 -14.79 -33.18
C TRP A 169 9.62 -15.19 -34.32
N THR A 170 9.90 -16.32 -34.99
CA THR A 170 9.14 -16.77 -36.18
C THR A 170 8.03 -17.78 -35.86
N THR A 171 7.87 -18.11 -34.58
CA THR A 171 6.77 -18.97 -34.10
C THR A 171 5.71 -18.06 -33.47
N VAL A 172 4.59 -17.89 -34.18
CA VAL A 172 3.49 -16.97 -33.83
C VAL A 172 2.17 -17.73 -33.81
N ASP A 173 2.14 -18.85 -33.10
CA ASP A 173 0.99 -19.76 -32.98
C ASP A 173 0.25 -19.64 -31.64
N GLY A 174 0.71 -18.76 -30.77
CA GLY A 174 0.16 -18.52 -29.44
C GLY A 174 0.73 -19.41 -28.33
N THR A 175 1.60 -20.36 -28.64
CA THR A 175 2.10 -21.36 -27.66
C THR A 175 3.18 -20.83 -26.72
N GLN A 176 3.72 -19.64 -26.98
CA GLN A 176 4.91 -19.12 -26.28
C GLN A 176 4.61 -18.11 -25.16
N ALA A 177 3.34 -17.72 -24.97
CA ALA A 177 2.95 -16.62 -24.10
C ALA A 177 1.85 -17.01 -23.08
N ASP A 178 1.85 -18.26 -22.63
CA ASP A 178 0.97 -18.70 -21.55
C ASP A 178 1.38 -18.09 -20.20
N CYS A 179 0.43 -17.99 -19.27
CA CYS A 179 0.72 -17.61 -17.90
C CYS A 179 1.83 -18.48 -17.29
N GLY A 180 2.82 -17.87 -16.62
CA GLY A 180 3.98 -18.59 -16.04
C GLY A 180 5.20 -18.68 -16.96
N THR A 181 5.07 -18.31 -18.23
CA THR A 181 6.19 -18.37 -19.19
C THR A 181 7.17 -17.20 -19.01
N CYS A 182 6.68 -16.01 -18.67
CA CYS A 182 7.52 -14.82 -18.44
C CYS A 182 8.04 -14.70 -17.01
N HIS A 183 7.19 -14.96 -16.01
CA HIS A 183 7.53 -14.89 -14.58
C HIS A 183 6.77 -15.98 -13.80
N GLY A 184 7.23 -16.31 -12.59
CA GLY A 184 6.55 -17.26 -11.70
C GLY A 184 5.16 -16.78 -11.28
N LEU A 185 4.27 -17.72 -10.97
CA LEU A 185 2.91 -17.43 -10.51
C LEU A 185 2.65 -18.09 -9.14
N PRO A 186 2.88 -17.38 -8.02
CA PRO A 186 3.47 -16.04 -7.90
C PRO A 186 5.00 -16.02 -8.17
N PRO A 187 5.64 -14.83 -8.29
CA PRO A 187 7.09 -14.73 -8.40
C PRO A 187 7.84 -15.37 -7.24
N ASP A 188 9.12 -15.71 -7.47
CA ASP A 188 9.99 -16.30 -6.44
C ASP A 188 10.18 -15.36 -5.23
N PRO A 189 10.60 -15.90 -4.06
CA PRO A 189 10.92 -15.11 -2.88
C PRO A 189 11.84 -13.91 -3.19
N PRO A 190 11.64 -12.76 -2.51
CA PRO A 190 10.90 -12.58 -1.27
C PRO A 190 9.39 -12.34 -1.44
N HIS A 191 8.82 -12.50 -2.64
CA HIS A 191 7.37 -12.42 -2.84
C HIS A 191 6.65 -13.52 -2.04
N PRO A 192 5.51 -13.23 -1.38
CA PRO A 192 4.72 -14.23 -0.67
C PRO A 192 4.15 -15.29 -1.63
N ALA A 193 4.13 -16.56 -1.21
CA ALA A 193 3.57 -17.64 -2.01
C ALA A 193 2.03 -17.72 -1.87
N GLN A 194 1.32 -16.69 -2.33
CA GLN A 194 -0.14 -16.56 -2.27
C GLN A 194 -0.78 -16.48 -3.66
N ALA A 195 -2.03 -16.91 -3.77
CA ALA A 195 -2.76 -16.99 -5.03
C ALA A 195 -3.68 -15.78 -5.26
N ASP A 196 -4.03 -15.07 -4.21
CA ASP A 196 -4.90 -13.88 -4.16
C ASP A 196 -4.11 -12.61 -4.53
N CYS A 197 -3.63 -12.59 -5.77
CA CYS A 197 -2.77 -11.54 -6.33
C CYS A 197 -3.38 -10.14 -6.19
N GLU A 198 -4.70 -10.02 -6.36
CA GLU A 198 -5.44 -8.77 -6.31
C GLU A 198 -5.36 -8.10 -4.93
N THR A 199 -5.05 -8.84 -3.86
CA THR A 199 -4.83 -8.26 -2.52
C THR A 199 -3.73 -7.20 -2.55
N CYS A 200 -2.69 -7.41 -3.35
CA CYS A 200 -1.57 -6.47 -3.51
C CYS A 200 -1.57 -5.80 -4.89
N HIS A 201 -2.13 -6.44 -5.92
CA HIS A 201 -2.03 -5.99 -7.31
C HIS A 201 -3.40 -5.62 -7.90
N ALA A 202 -4.34 -5.13 -7.08
CA ALA A 202 -5.73 -4.83 -7.48
C ALA A 202 -5.85 -3.90 -8.69
N ASP A 203 -4.89 -2.99 -8.89
CA ASP A 203 -4.90 -2.06 -10.03
C ASP A 203 -4.50 -2.74 -11.36
N VAL A 204 -3.90 -3.94 -11.30
CA VAL A 204 -3.36 -4.67 -12.45
C VAL A 204 -4.18 -5.93 -12.75
N VAL A 205 -4.53 -6.70 -11.72
CA VAL A 205 -5.15 -8.02 -11.81
C VAL A 205 -6.38 -8.12 -10.90
N ASN A 206 -7.43 -8.81 -11.35
CA ASN A 206 -8.61 -9.10 -10.54
C ASN A 206 -8.54 -10.49 -9.86
N ALA A 207 -9.53 -10.78 -9.02
CA ALA A 207 -9.66 -12.07 -8.32
C ALA A 207 -9.82 -13.30 -9.26
N ALA A 208 -10.12 -13.09 -10.54
CA ALA A 208 -10.14 -14.13 -11.57
C ALA A 208 -8.79 -14.27 -12.31
N HIS A 209 -7.74 -13.62 -11.80
CA HIS A 209 -6.39 -13.55 -12.38
C HIS A 209 -6.32 -12.97 -13.79
N GLN A 210 -7.30 -12.12 -14.14
CA GLN A 210 -7.31 -11.42 -15.41
C GLN A 210 -6.61 -10.08 -15.27
N ILE A 211 -5.74 -9.74 -16.25
CA ILE A 211 -5.12 -8.42 -16.34
C ILE A 211 -6.19 -7.40 -16.73
N ILE A 212 -6.62 -6.59 -15.76
CA ILE A 212 -7.63 -5.55 -15.95
C ILE A 212 -7.02 -4.23 -16.43
N ASN A 213 -5.75 -3.99 -16.15
CA ASN A 213 -5.02 -2.82 -16.64
C ASN A 213 -3.72 -3.21 -17.36
N LYS A 214 -3.85 -3.38 -18.66
CA LYS A 214 -2.77 -3.76 -19.57
C LYS A 214 -1.67 -2.69 -19.70
N SER A 215 -1.92 -1.46 -19.29
CA SER A 215 -0.87 -0.43 -19.28
C SER A 215 0.09 -0.57 -18.10
N LEU A 216 -0.31 -1.33 -17.06
CA LEU A 216 0.48 -1.59 -15.86
C LEU A 216 1.17 -2.95 -15.87
N HIS A 217 0.73 -3.88 -16.72
CA HIS A 217 1.35 -5.19 -16.84
C HIS A 217 2.40 -5.16 -17.97
N ILE A 218 3.68 -5.40 -17.61
CA ILE A 218 4.86 -5.27 -18.49
C ILE A 218 5.18 -3.79 -18.82
N ASN A 219 5.19 -2.93 -17.79
CA ASN A 219 5.59 -1.51 -17.90
C ASN A 219 6.97 -1.21 -17.28
N GLY A 220 7.66 -2.23 -16.75
CA GLY A 220 8.96 -2.09 -16.10
C GLY A 220 8.91 -1.82 -14.59
N GLU A 221 7.72 -1.70 -14.00
CA GLU A 221 7.54 -1.43 -12.58
C GLU A 221 6.77 -2.55 -11.87
N VAL A 222 6.99 -2.68 -10.55
CA VAL A 222 6.13 -3.50 -9.70
C VAL A 222 5.02 -2.59 -9.19
N ASN A 223 3.79 -2.81 -9.66
CA ASN A 223 2.64 -1.99 -9.27
C ASN A 223 1.85 -2.67 -8.15
N VAL A 224 1.97 -2.13 -6.94
CA VAL A 224 1.27 -2.60 -5.74
C VAL A 224 0.25 -1.53 -5.31
N SER A 225 -0.98 -1.94 -5.06
CA SER A 225 -2.06 -1.09 -4.55
C SER A 225 -1.75 -0.61 -3.14
N GLY A 226 -1.94 0.69 -2.88
CA GLY A 226 -1.66 1.28 -1.56
C GLY A 226 -0.21 1.71 -1.29
N GLY A 227 0.71 1.54 -2.25
CA GLY A 227 2.08 2.04 -2.16
C GLY A 227 3.00 1.18 -1.29
N ALA A 228 3.87 1.80 -0.48
CA ALA A 228 4.75 1.06 0.43
C ALA A 228 3.91 0.16 1.37
N GLN A 229 4.28 -1.11 1.48
CA GLN A 229 3.59 -2.13 2.28
C GLN A 229 3.66 -1.78 3.79
N THR A 230 2.82 -0.85 4.23
CA THR A 230 2.60 -0.52 5.65
C THR A 230 1.37 -1.26 6.16
N CYS A 231 1.22 -1.39 7.48
CA CYS A 231 0.02 -2.00 8.06
C CYS A 231 -1.27 -1.34 7.53
N THR A 232 -1.23 -0.02 7.40
CA THR A 232 -2.33 0.83 6.93
C THR A 232 -2.64 0.71 5.45
N SER A 233 -1.88 -0.09 4.70
CA SER A 233 -2.17 -0.40 3.30
C SER A 233 -3.35 -1.38 3.17
N CYS A 234 -3.62 -2.21 4.18
CA CYS A 234 -4.73 -3.17 4.18
C CYS A 234 -5.77 -2.89 5.27
N HIS A 235 -5.36 -2.45 6.46
CA HIS A 235 -6.27 -2.20 7.58
C HIS A 235 -5.79 -1.07 8.48
N GLY A 236 -6.72 -0.35 9.08
CA GLY A 236 -6.42 0.90 9.76
C GLY A 236 -6.04 1.99 8.77
N SER A 237 -5.60 3.14 9.28
CA SER A 237 -5.25 4.28 8.44
C SER A 237 -4.17 5.15 9.05
N GLY A 238 -3.34 5.77 8.21
CA GLY A 238 -2.32 6.72 8.67
C GLY A 238 -2.88 7.96 9.36
N ALA A 239 -4.18 8.23 9.23
CA ALA A 239 -4.87 9.30 9.96
C ALA A 239 -5.16 8.94 11.44
N ASN A 240 -5.30 7.65 11.74
CA ASN A 240 -5.63 7.15 13.07
C ASN A 240 -4.45 6.38 13.65
N ASN A 241 -4.36 5.09 13.31
CA ASN A 241 -3.34 4.13 13.71
C ASN A 241 -3.59 2.84 12.89
N ASN A 242 -2.84 1.79 13.17
CA ASN A 242 -2.95 0.51 12.48
C ASN A 242 -4.23 -0.27 12.82
N ALA A 243 -4.97 0.10 13.86
CA ALA A 243 -6.23 -0.54 14.18
C ALA A 243 -7.35 -0.02 13.25
N PRO A 244 -8.27 -0.89 12.80
CA PRO A 244 -9.43 -0.49 12.01
C PRO A 244 -10.23 0.66 12.65
N PRO A 245 -10.81 1.59 11.86
CA PRO A 245 -11.11 1.48 10.43
C PRO A 245 -10.07 2.03 9.43
N PRO A 246 -10.12 1.61 8.14
CA PRO A 246 -10.97 0.52 7.62
C PRO A 246 -10.54 -0.88 8.09
N ASP A 247 -11.45 -1.85 8.05
CA ASP A 247 -11.07 -3.26 8.09
C ASP A 247 -10.53 -3.74 6.71
N THR A 248 -10.07 -4.98 6.62
CA THR A 248 -9.52 -5.55 5.37
C THR A 248 -10.54 -5.68 4.23
N GLN A 249 -11.83 -5.50 4.51
CA GLN A 249 -12.91 -5.47 3.53
C GLN A 249 -13.35 -4.03 3.20
N GLY A 250 -12.65 -3.03 3.72
CA GLY A 250 -12.95 -1.62 3.51
C GLY A 250 -14.10 -1.07 4.35
N HIS A 251 -14.67 -1.85 5.27
CA HIS A 251 -15.72 -1.35 6.15
C HIS A 251 -15.17 -0.33 7.14
N THR A 252 -15.99 0.68 7.47
CA THR A 252 -15.61 1.74 8.42
C THR A 252 -16.55 1.85 9.63
N ALA A 253 -17.73 1.21 9.58
CA ALA A 253 -18.70 1.26 10.67
C ALA A 253 -18.39 0.22 11.75
N THR A 254 -18.55 0.60 13.02
CA THR A 254 -18.33 -0.27 14.18
C THR A 254 -19.30 -1.46 14.27
N SER A 255 -20.36 -1.47 13.47
CA SER A 255 -21.27 -2.61 13.33
C SER A 255 -20.63 -3.82 12.63
N PHE A 256 -19.52 -3.62 11.91
CA PHE A 256 -18.75 -4.72 11.30
C PHE A 256 -17.73 -5.25 12.30
N THR A 257 -17.63 -6.58 12.43
CA THR A 257 -16.70 -7.22 13.37
C THR A 257 -15.25 -6.85 13.12
N GLY A 258 -14.85 -6.64 11.85
CA GLY A 258 -13.50 -6.20 11.48
C GLY A 258 -13.17 -4.79 11.99
N VAL A 259 -14.17 -3.92 12.20
CA VAL A 259 -13.98 -2.58 12.78
C VAL A 259 -14.23 -2.60 14.29
N GLY A 260 -15.47 -2.90 14.70
CA GLY A 260 -15.87 -3.06 16.10
C GLY A 260 -15.26 -2.07 17.08
N ALA A 261 -14.87 -2.58 18.25
CA ALA A 261 -14.30 -1.80 19.35
C ALA A 261 -12.77 -1.63 19.27
N HIS A 262 -12.14 -1.86 18.12
CA HIS A 262 -10.68 -1.69 17.96
C HIS A 262 -10.23 -0.32 18.46
N GLN A 263 -10.86 0.75 17.94
CA GLN A 263 -10.48 2.11 18.30
C GLN A 263 -10.77 2.44 19.77
N SER A 264 -11.78 1.82 20.38
CA SER A 264 -12.06 1.98 21.81
C SER A 264 -10.94 1.47 22.71
N HIS A 265 -10.11 0.53 22.24
CA HIS A 265 -8.94 0.04 22.98
C HIS A 265 -7.66 0.86 22.73
N MET A 266 -7.64 1.66 21.66
CA MET A 266 -6.49 2.48 21.25
C MET A 266 -6.58 3.95 21.69
N THR A 267 -7.77 4.43 22.07
CA THR A 267 -7.99 5.83 22.47
C THR A 267 -8.84 5.97 23.74
N THR A 268 -8.72 5.02 24.67
CA THR A 268 -9.47 5.06 25.93
C THR A 268 -8.86 6.02 26.94
N ASN A 269 -9.68 6.48 27.89
CA ASN A 269 -9.27 7.30 29.03
C ASN A 269 -9.31 6.55 30.36
N ILE A 270 -9.54 5.23 30.33
CA ILE A 270 -9.58 4.39 31.54
C ILE A 270 -8.31 3.56 31.73
N SER A 271 -7.49 3.36 30.70
CA SER A 271 -6.24 2.58 30.77
C SER A 271 -5.24 3.08 29.74
N ALA A 272 -3.99 2.66 29.87
CA ALA A 272 -3.06 2.75 28.75
C ALA A 272 -3.64 2.02 27.51
N ASN A 273 -3.18 2.39 26.32
CA ASN A 273 -3.57 1.73 25.08
C ASN A 273 -3.28 0.23 25.17
N ILE A 274 -4.26 -0.58 24.78
CA ILE A 274 -4.10 -2.03 24.79
C ILE A 274 -3.27 -2.42 23.56
N SER A 275 -2.16 -3.11 23.81
CA SER A 275 -1.30 -3.60 22.74
C SER A 275 -2.02 -4.67 21.91
N CYS A 276 -1.79 -4.67 20.60
CA CYS A 276 -2.41 -5.63 19.67
C CYS A 276 -2.12 -7.09 20.09
N VAL A 277 -0.95 -7.36 20.69
CA VAL A 277 -0.54 -8.70 21.19
C VAL A 277 -1.43 -9.25 22.29
N GLU A 278 -2.31 -8.42 22.88
CA GLU A 278 -3.27 -8.89 23.86
C GLU A 278 -4.46 -9.64 23.23
N CYS A 279 -4.68 -9.51 21.92
CA CYS A 279 -5.78 -10.17 21.20
C CYS A 279 -5.32 -10.94 19.95
N HIS A 280 -4.22 -10.56 19.30
CA HIS A 280 -3.75 -11.17 18.05
C HIS A 280 -2.23 -11.20 17.96
N ILE A 281 -1.67 -12.08 17.13
CA ILE A 281 -0.25 -12.02 16.78
C ILE A 281 -0.01 -10.75 15.95
N VAL A 282 1.06 -10.01 16.26
CA VAL A 282 1.48 -8.85 15.46
C VAL A 282 2.60 -9.31 14.52
N PRO A 283 2.35 -9.35 13.20
CA PRO A 283 3.36 -9.80 12.24
C PRO A 283 4.46 -8.74 12.03
N ASN A 284 5.65 -9.20 11.65
CA ASN A 284 6.73 -8.37 11.14
C ASN A 284 6.67 -8.23 9.62
N GLN A 285 6.15 -9.24 8.93
CA GLN A 285 6.00 -9.29 7.47
C GLN A 285 4.61 -9.82 7.08
N ILE A 286 4.17 -9.50 5.87
CA ILE A 286 2.82 -9.88 5.40
C ILE A 286 2.61 -11.40 5.45
N SER A 287 3.63 -12.18 5.09
CA SER A 287 3.57 -13.65 5.05
C SER A 287 3.81 -14.35 6.39
N ASP A 288 3.94 -13.60 7.50
CA ASP A 288 4.14 -14.23 8.80
C ASP A 288 2.89 -15.05 9.19
N PRO A 289 3.07 -16.24 9.80
CA PRO A 289 1.94 -17.05 10.24
C PRO A 289 1.00 -16.30 11.20
N GLY A 290 -0.31 -16.45 11.00
CA GLY A 290 -1.36 -15.77 11.75
C GLY A 290 -1.69 -14.34 11.27
N HIS A 291 -1.32 -13.96 10.05
CA HIS A 291 -1.65 -12.65 9.47
C HIS A 291 -2.61 -12.76 8.28
N ASN A 292 -2.15 -13.28 7.14
CA ASN A 292 -2.97 -13.47 5.94
C ASN A 292 -2.82 -14.87 5.32
N ASP A 293 -2.36 -15.83 6.11
CA ASP A 293 -2.16 -17.22 5.76
C ASP A 293 -3.43 -18.08 5.92
N THR A 294 -4.48 -17.51 6.50
CA THR A 294 -5.76 -18.17 6.76
C THR A 294 -6.94 -17.31 6.30
N ALA A 295 -8.09 -17.97 6.10
CA ALA A 295 -9.31 -17.27 5.73
C ALA A 295 -9.82 -16.41 6.89
N LEU A 296 -10.38 -15.25 6.57
CA LEU A 296 -11.02 -14.36 7.54
C LEU A 296 -12.10 -15.11 8.37
N PRO A 297 -12.30 -14.71 9.64
CA PRO A 297 -11.64 -13.62 10.36
C PRO A 297 -10.26 -14.00 10.93
N ALA A 298 -9.42 -12.99 11.21
CA ALA A 298 -8.10 -13.18 11.81
C ALA A 298 -8.14 -13.95 13.14
N GLU A 299 -7.14 -14.80 13.38
CA GLU A 299 -7.03 -15.65 14.58
C GLU A 299 -6.84 -14.81 15.84
N ILE A 300 -7.69 -15.06 16.84
CA ILE A 300 -7.54 -14.45 18.16
C ILE A 300 -6.58 -15.26 19.02
N THR A 301 -5.53 -14.61 19.51
CA THR A 301 -4.59 -15.14 20.50
C THR A 301 -4.50 -14.19 21.68
N PHE A 302 -4.85 -14.66 22.88
CA PHE A 302 -4.85 -13.80 24.05
C PHE A 302 -3.48 -13.69 24.73
N GLY A 303 -3.06 -12.45 24.99
CA GLY A 303 -1.81 -12.11 25.66
C GLY A 303 -1.84 -12.28 27.18
N THR A 304 -0.76 -11.85 27.84
CA THR A 304 -0.56 -12.03 29.29
C THR A 304 -1.54 -11.18 30.09
N LEU A 305 -1.77 -9.92 29.69
CA LEU A 305 -2.68 -9.04 30.44
C LEU A 305 -4.10 -9.60 30.39
N ALA A 306 -4.57 -10.04 29.23
CA ALA A 306 -5.89 -10.67 29.06
C ALA A 306 -6.11 -11.88 29.98
N LYS A 307 -5.04 -12.66 30.24
CA LYS A 307 -5.03 -13.89 31.06
C LYS A 307 -4.80 -13.64 32.56
N THR A 308 -4.58 -12.39 32.97
CA THR A 308 -4.29 -12.05 34.38
C THR A 308 -5.31 -12.65 35.34
N GLY A 309 -4.83 -13.28 36.41
CA GLY A 309 -5.68 -13.98 37.38
C GLY A 309 -6.02 -15.41 37.00
N ASN A 310 -5.18 -16.06 36.18
CA ASN A 310 -5.38 -17.43 35.66
C ASN A 310 -6.71 -17.58 34.92
N LEU A 311 -7.11 -16.53 34.22
CA LEU A 311 -8.32 -16.56 33.41
C LEU A 311 -8.05 -17.29 32.10
N THR A 312 -9.11 -17.82 31.51
CA THR A 312 -9.10 -18.43 30.17
C THR A 312 -9.97 -17.59 29.25
N PRO A 313 -9.43 -16.49 28.67
CA PRO A 313 -10.10 -15.67 27.69
C PRO A 313 -10.67 -16.48 26.53
N ALA A 314 -11.86 -16.09 26.08
CA ALA A 314 -12.52 -16.68 24.93
C ALA A 314 -13.17 -15.60 24.06
N TRP A 315 -13.17 -15.85 22.76
CA TRP A 315 -13.86 -15.06 21.75
C TRP A 315 -14.76 -15.99 20.94
N ASN A 316 -16.02 -15.59 20.71
CA ASN A 316 -17.00 -16.39 19.97
C ASN A 316 -17.41 -15.75 18.63
N GLY A 317 -16.70 -14.71 18.17
CA GLY A 317 -17.08 -13.93 16.98
C GLY A 317 -17.93 -12.68 17.25
N THR A 318 -18.48 -12.52 18.46
CA THR A 318 -19.34 -11.37 18.81
C THR A 318 -19.04 -10.75 20.17
N THR A 319 -18.66 -11.56 21.16
CA THR A 319 -18.39 -11.15 22.54
C THR A 319 -17.10 -11.77 23.05
N CYS A 320 -16.37 -11.02 23.87
CA CYS A 320 -15.26 -11.54 24.68
C CYS A 320 -15.79 -12.03 26.02
N ALA A 321 -15.30 -13.18 26.48
CA ALA A 321 -15.64 -13.75 27.79
C ALA A 321 -14.39 -14.16 28.55
N ASN A 322 -14.47 -14.18 29.89
CA ASN A 322 -13.37 -14.57 30.78
C ASN A 322 -12.06 -13.80 30.53
N VAL A 323 -12.16 -12.53 30.12
CA VAL A 323 -11.01 -11.65 29.93
C VAL A 323 -10.82 -10.81 31.19
N TYR A 324 -9.58 -10.60 31.63
CA TYR A 324 -9.25 -9.77 32.78
C TYR A 324 -9.97 -8.41 32.77
N CYS A 325 -9.93 -7.69 31.64
CA CYS A 325 -10.44 -6.32 31.52
C CYS A 325 -11.98 -6.23 31.49
N HIS A 326 -12.66 -7.23 30.94
CA HIS A 326 -14.09 -7.17 30.62
C HIS A 326 -14.90 -8.15 31.49
N GLY A 327 -14.85 -7.85 32.79
CA GLY A 327 -15.81 -8.30 33.79
C GLY A 327 -15.55 -9.66 34.43
N LYS A 328 -14.33 -9.83 34.92
CA LYS A 328 -14.06 -10.75 36.05
C LYS A 328 -13.75 -10.02 37.36
N PHE A 329 -13.90 -8.69 37.41
CA PHE A 329 -13.75 -7.96 38.66
C PHE A 329 -14.98 -8.13 39.57
N THR A 330 -14.73 -8.16 40.88
CA THR A 330 -15.79 -8.25 41.88
C THR A 330 -16.74 -7.05 41.77
N GLY A 331 -18.05 -7.32 41.67
CA GLY A 331 -19.09 -6.30 41.54
C GLY A 331 -19.29 -5.74 40.13
N GLY A 332 -18.66 -6.34 39.11
CA GLY A 332 -18.92 -6.00 37.71
C GLY A 332 -20.26 -6.53 37.22
N LEU A 333 -20.96 -5.72 36.42
CA LEU A 333 -22.24 -6.05 35.80
C LEU A 333 -22.12 -6.38 34.31
N ASN A 334 -21.07 -5.88 33.64
CA ASN A 334 -20.83 -6.13 32.23
C ASN A 334 -19.64 -7.08 32.02
N THR A 335 -19.91 -8.38 32.04
CA THR A 335 -18.88 -9.45 31.97
C THR A 335 -18.70 -10.08 30.61
N SER A 336 -19.40 -9.56 29.61
CA SER A 336 -19.38 -10.09 28.25
C SER A 336 -19.81 -8.98 27.27
N PRO A 337 -18.99 -7.93 27.08
CA PRO A 337 -19.34 -6.86 26.17
C PRO A 337 -19.40 -7.38 24.72
N THR A 338 -20.46 -6.95 24.03
CA THR A 338 -20.61 -7.06 22.57
C THR A 338 -19.62 -6.17 21.85
N TRP A 339 -18.75 -6.77 21.03
CA TRP A 339 -17.65 -6.12 20.32
C TRP A 339 -18.08 -4.98 19.38
N THR A 340 -19.24 -5.12 18.74
CA THR A 340 -19.76 -4.15 17.76
C THR A 340 -20.61 -3.04 18.40
N THR A 341 -20.79 -3.06 19.74
CA THR A 341 -21.58 -2.04 20.46
C THR A 341 -20.68 -0.91 20.98
N VAL A 342 -20.31 0.02 20.10
CA VAL A 342 -19.44 1.15 20.47
C VAL A 342 -20.25 2.42 20.71
N ASN A 343 -20.90 2.52 21.87
CA ASN A 343 -21.74 3.66 22.25
C ASN A 343 -21.40 4.24 23.64
N GLY A 344 -20.26 3.84 24.21
CA GLY A 344 -19.79 4.29 25.53
C GLY A 344 -20.48 3.64 26.74
N THR A 345 -21.58 2.91 26.55
CA THR A 345 -22.33 2.32 27.69
C THR A 345 -21.57 1.17 28.36
N GLN A 346 -20.82 0.38 27.58
CA GLN A 346 -20.16 -0.82 28.07
C GLN A 346 -18.94 -0.54 28.96
N ALA A 347 -18.28 0.60 28.75
CA ALA A 347 -17.10 1.05 29.50
C ALA A 347 -17.43 2.15 30.53
N ALA A 348 -18.71 2.41 30.82
CA ALA A 348 -19.11 3.42 31.78
C ALA A 348 -18.65 3.06 33.20
N CYS A 349 -18.27 4.07 33.99
CA CYS A 349 -17.84 3.87 35.37
C CYS A 349 -18.90 3.11 36.20
N GLY A 350 -18.52 1.96 36.76
CA GLY A 350 -19.41 1.11 37.56
C GLY A 350 -19.90 -0.16 36.84
N THR A 351 -19.66 -0.29 35.53
CA THR A 351 -20.03 -1.51 34.79
C THR A 351 -19.04 -2.64 35.00
N CYS A 352 -17.75 -2.34 35.18
CA CYS A 352 -16.69 -3.35 35.33
C CYS A 352 -16.48 -3.79 36.78
N HIS A 353 -16.61 -2.87 37.74
CA HIS A 353 -16.51 -3.13 39.18
C HIS A 353 -17.36 -2.10 39.94
N ALA A 354 -17.74 -2.42 41.18
CA ALA A 354 -18.46 -1.49 42.03
C ALA A 354 -17.60 -0.26 42.40
N ARG A 355 -18.24 0.87 42.77
CA ARG A 355 -17.59 2.15 43.10
C ARG A 355 -18.11 2.67 44.45
N PRO A 356 -17.36 2.51 45.56
CA PRO A 356 -16.13 1.73 45.70
C PRO A 356 -16.41 0.22 45.65
N PRO A 357 -15.43 -0.60 45.23
CA PRO A 357 -15.60 -2.05 45.23
C PRO A 357 -15.41 -2.61 46.64
N SER A 358 -16.19 -3.63 47.02
CA SER A 358 -15.97 -4.38 48.26
C SER A 358 -14.75 -5.29 48.12
N THR A 359 -13.56 -4.69 48.15
CA THR A 359 -12.29 -5.38 47.90
C THR A 359 -11.28 -5.10 49.00
N GLY A 360 -10.40 -6.07 49.23
CA GLY A 360 -9.40 -5.99 50.29
C GLY A 360 -10.00 -6.29 51.66
N LYS A 361 -9.37 -5.75 52.71
CA LYS A 361 -9.80 -5.91 54.11
C LYS A 361 -10.60 -4.73 54.63
N HIS A 362 -10.60 -3.61 53.90
CA HIS A 362 -11.48 -2.48 54.19
C HIS A 362 -12.88 -2.82 53.71
N ARG A 363 -13.85 -2.69 54.61
CA ARG A 363 -15.26 -2.82 54.30
C ARG A 363 -15.71 -1.59 53.52
N ILE A 364 -16.83 -1.70 52.82
CA ILE A 364 -17.40 -0.55 52.10
C ILE A 364 -17.67 0.62 53.07
N ASN A 365 -18.12 0.32 54.29
CA ASN A 365 -18.35 1.32 55.33
C ASN A 365 -17.10 2.10 55.75
N ASP A 366 -15.90 1.54 55.55
CA ASP A 366 -14.64 2.24 55.82
C ASP A 366 -14.35 3.33 54.77
N HIS A 367 -15.09 3.34 53.65
CA HIS A 367 -14.99 4.31 52.57
C HIS A 367 -16.04 5.42 52.65
N ASP A 368 -17.07 5.29 53.51
CA ASP A 368 -18.27 6.14 53.50
C ASP A 368 -18.01 7.62 53.84
N ASN A 369 -16.78 8.00 54.20
CA ASN A 369 -16.40 9.38 54.51
C ASN A 369 -15.03 9.80 53.94
N LEU A 370 -14.47 9.04 53.00
CA LEU A 370 -13.16 9.33 52.41
C LEU A 370 -13.28 9.56 50.91
N SER A 371 -12.61 10.59 50.40
CA SER A 371 -12.46 10.76 48.96
C SER A 371 -11.59 9.63 48.39
N CYS A 372 -11.85 9.23 47.15
CA CYS A 372 -11.03 8.23 46.46
C CYS A 372 -9.54 8.61 46.49
N SER A 373 -9.25 9.91 46.38
CA SER A 373 -7.90 10.46 46.41
C SER A 373 -7.17 10.27 47.74
N ALA A 374 -7.88 10.07 48.86
CA ALA A 374 -7.26 9.78 50.15
C ALA A 374 -6.45 8.48 50.09
N CYS A 375 -6.92 7.48 49.33
CA CYS A 375 -6.24 6.18 49.23
C CYS A 375 -5.50 5.98 47.90
N HIS A 376 -5.99 6.59 46.82
CA HIS A 376 -5.48 6.35 45.46
C HIS A 376 -4.74 7.56 44.86
N GLY A 377 -4.61 8.65 45.62
CA GLY A 377 -3.92 9.86 45.18
C GLY A 377 -4.79 10.80 44.35
N SER A 378 -4.27 12.00 44.09
CA SER A 378 -5.03 13.14 43.56
C SER A 378 -5.72 12.91 42.20
N ASN A 379 -5.27 11.94 41.40
CA ASN A 379 -5.81 11.65 40.08
C ASN A 379 -7.04 10.72 40.10
N TYR A 380 -7.42 10.21 41.28
CA TYR A 380 -8.58 9.35 41.44
C TYR A 380 -9.77 10.10 42.00
N SER A 381 -10.90 9.93 41.35
CA SER A 381 -12.21 10.39 41.81
C SER A 381 -13.24 9.30 41.54
N SER A 382 -14.52 9.61 41.77
CA SER A 382 -15.56 8.69 41.35
C SER A 382 -15.53 8.49 39.83
N THR A 383 -15.15 9.48 39.02
CA THR A 383 -15.22 9.42 37.55
C THR A 383 -13.85 9.51 36.86
N SER A 384 -12.75 9.40 37.59
CA SER A 384 -11.39 9.47 37.03
C SER A 384 -10.45 8.49 37.69
N VAL A 385 -9.46 8.04 36.93
CA VAL A 385 -8.43 7.10 37.35
C VAL A 385 -7.07 7.58 36.86
N ARG A 386 -5.98 7.10 37.48
CA ARG A 386 -4.65 7.22 36.90
C ARG A 386 -4.48 6.15 35.81
N ILE A 387 -4.51 6.59 34.55
CA ILE A 387 -4.51 5.75 33.34
C ILE A 387 -3.41 4.67 33.33
N VAL A 388 -2.21 4.99 33.82
CA VAL A 388 -1.07 4.05 33.85
C VAL A 388 -1.21 2.93 34.89
N ASP A 389 -2.08 3.11 35.88
CA ASP A 389 -2.28 2.17 37.00
C ASP A 389 -3.63 1.44 36.90
N HIS A 390 -4.50 1.81 35.97
CA HIS A 390 -5.83 1.22 35.83
C HIS A 390 -5.85 0.22 34.67
N ILE A 391 -6.18 -1.05 34.99
CA ILE A 391 -6.17 -2.18 34.05
C ILE A 391 -4.75 -2.52 33.55
N ASN A 392 -3.79 -2.63 34.46
CA ASN A 392 -2.40 -3.00 34.17
C ASN A 392 -2.01 -4.40 34.72
N GLY A 393 -2.98 -5.16 35.23
CA GLY A 393 -2.76 -6.50 35.78
C GLY A 393 -2.28 -6.52 37.24
N ILE A 394 -2.04 -5.35 37.83
CA ILE A 394 -1.57 -5.20 39.21
C ILE A 394 -2.68 -4.55 40.03
N LYS A 395 -2.72 -4.83 41.34
CA LYS A 395 -3.58 -4.11 42.28
C LYS A 395 -2.81 -2.92 42.79
N ASP A 396 -3.01 -1.75 42.19
CA ASP A 396 -2.35 -0.51 42.61
C ASP A 396 -3.20 0.29 43.59
N VAL A 397 -2.55 0.80 44.63
CA VAL A 397 -3.11 1.74 45.60
C VAL A 397 -2.02 2.75 46.00
N GLY A 398 -2.43 3.90 46.49
CA GLY A 398 -1.53 5.01 46.83
C GLY A 398 -1.29 5.97 45.68
N GLY A 399 -0.19 6.73 45.74
CA GLY A 399 0.16 7.75 44.78
C GLY A 399 0.25 9.17 45.37
N PRO A 400 0.59 10.18 44.56
CA PRO A 400 0.78 11.55 45.03
C PRO A 400 -0.46 12.08 45.77
N GLY A 401 -0.26 12.56 47.00
CA GLY A 401 -1.33 13.10 47.84
C GLY A 401 -2.22 12.05 48.52
N SER A 402 -1.92 10.75 48.36
CA SER A 402 -2.59 9.70 49.12
C SER A 402 -2.03 9.57 50.54
N GLN A 403 -2.82 8.98 51.42
CA GLN A 403 -2.47 8.56 52.77
C GLN A 403 -1.68 7.25 52.79
N ILE A 404 -1.46 6.60 51.64
CA ILE A 404 -0.62 5.40 51.52
C ILE A 404 0.79 5.86 51.14
N GLN A 405 1.71 5.81 52.09
CA GLN A 405 3.11 6.21 51.88
C GLN A 405 3.86 5.20 51.02
N SER A 406 3.59 3.91 51.22
CA SER A 406 4.14 2.86 50.37
C SER A 406 3.16 1.70 50.18
N TRP A 407 3.18 1.12 48.99
CA TRP A 407 2.47 -0.10 48.64
C TRP A 407 3.38 -0.98 47.79
N ASN A 408 3.47 -2.26 48.15
CA ASN A 408 4.11 -3.26 47.34
C ASN A 408 3.08 -4.35 47.01
N SER A 409 2.72 -4.41 45.73
CA SER A 409 1.70 -5.33 45.22
C SER A 409 2.14 -6.79 45.20
N THR A 410 3.46 -7.06 45.20
CA THR A 410 4.02 -8.42 45.16
C THR A 410 3.92 -9.10 46.52
N ASN A 411 4.39 -8.43 47.57
CA ASN A 411 4.33 -8.94 48.95
C ASN A 411 3.07 -8.45 49.69
N LYS A 412 2.18 -7.75 48.99
CA LYS A 412 0.93 -7.14 49.49
C LYS A 412 1.15 -6.42 50.83
N THR A 413 2.16 -5.55 50.88
CA THR A 413 2.49 -4.78 52.08
C THR A 413 2.17 -3.31 51.87
N CYS A 414 1.42 -2.72 52.80
CA CYS A 414 0.98 -1.32 52.77
C CYS A 414 1.42 -0.59 54.03
N ASP A 415 1.94 0.62 53.85
CA ASP A 415 2.30 1.55 54.91
C ASP A 415 1.52 2.86 54.78
N PRO A 416 0.40 3.02 55.52
CA PRO A 416 -0.41 4.23 55.47
C PRO A 416 -0.20 5.16 56.67
N THR A 417 -0.68 6.40 56.57
CA THR A 417 -0.69 7.37 57.69
C THR A 417 -1.79 7.11 58.71
N CYS A 418 -2.80 6.31 58.35
CA CYS A 418 -4.02 6.15 59.14
C CYS A 418 -3.94 5.03 60.20
N HIS A 419 -3.05 4.06 60.00
CA HIS A 419 -2.80 2.95 60.92
C HIS A 419 -1.41 2.35 60.67
N ASN A 420 -0.92 1.51 61.60
CA ASN A 420 0.37 0.83 61.44
C ASN A 420 0.42 -0.05 60.18
N THR A 421 1.61 -0.21 59.61
CA THR A 421 1.90 -1.06 58.44
C THR A 421 1.25 -2.45 58.53
N LYS A 422 0.74 -2.96 57.39
CA LYS A 422 0.10 -4.27 57.26
C LYS A 422 0.65 -5.03 56.05
N SER A 423 0.64 -6.37 56.14
CA SER A 423 1.04 -7.31 55.08
C SER A 423 -0.02 -8.42 54.95
N TRP A 424 -0.23 -8.96 53.75
CA TRP A 424 -1.35 -9.87 53.42
C TRP A 424 -1.00 -11.08 52.55
#